data_AF-A0AAD3W7G2-F1
#
_entry.id   AF-A0AAD3W7G2-F1
#
_cell.length_a   1.000
_cell.length_b   1.000
_cell.length_c   1.000
_cell.angle_alpha   90.00
_cell.angle_beta   90.00
_cell.angle_gamma   90.00
#
_symmetry.space_group_name_H-M   'P 1'
#
loop_
_entity.id
_entity.type
_entity.pdbx_description
1 polymer ?
#
loop_
_entity_poly.entity_id
_entity_poly.type
_entity_poly.pdbx_seq_one_letter_code
_entity_poly.pdbx_strand_id
1 'polypeptide(L)'
;MRETGKPASCSANAGSRPHYDPKSTRAEEFISHTEIMDTLAYAWENRSNANLIDDIIEKARAGKGLSHREAAVLLDCTIEEKSREIFALAEEIKRKIYGNRVVLFAPLYLSNYCVNGCVYCPYHAINKHIPRKKLSQEEIRREVIALQDMGHKRLALESGEHPEQSPIEYILESIETIYSTKHKNGAIRRVNVNIAATTVENYRRLKEAGIGTYVLFQETYNKEEYRRLHPWGPKSDYAYHTEAMDRAMQGGIDDVGLGVLFGLGLYRYDFVGLLMHAEHLEAVYGVGPHTISVPRLCRADDIDPHEFDNGIDNDTFAKIVACIRVAVPYTGIIVSTRESPRVRERVLRLGVSQISGGSRTSVGGYVEDELPEEDSSQFEVSDRRTLDEVVRWLMELGYIPSFCTACYREGRTGEVFMDLAKAGNIHLRCQPNALMTLKEYLMDYASPLTRDVGEALLRREVEEIPHERLREITRKNLTGIEAGERDFRV
;
A
#
# COMPACT_ATOMS: atom_id res chain seq x y z
N MET A 1 -2.88 -24.26 -13.60
CA MET A 1 -3.91 -23.75 -14.54
C MET A 1 -3.24 -22.71 -15.42
N ARG A 2 -3.40 -22.74 -16.75
CA ARG A 2 -2.96 -21.60 -17.58
C ARG A 2 -3.97 -20.47 -17.40
N GLU A 3 -3.52 -19.27 -17.02
CA GLU A 3 -4.39 -18.11 -16.74
C GLU A 3 -5.34 -17.76 -17.89
N THR A 4 -5.03 -18.10 -19.13
CA THR A 4 -5.84 -17.70 -20.30
C THR A 4 -7.01 -18.65 -20.62
N GLY A 5 -7.18 -19.74 -19.86
CA GLY A 5 -8.22 -20.75 -20.09
C GLY A 5 -9.44 -20.62 -19.18
N LYS A 6 -10.56 -21.26 -19.57
CA LYS A 6 -11.73 -21.42 -18.69
C LYS A 6 -11.25 -22.05 -17.36
N PRO A 7 -11.59 -21.48 -16.19
CA PRO A 7 -11.25 -22.10 -14.91
C PRO A 7 -11.77 -23.53 -14.91
N ALA A 8 -10.93 -24.50 -14.53
CA ALA A 8 -11.37 -25.87 -14.40
C ALA A 8 -12.48 -25.90 -13.35
N SER A 9 -13.69 -26.28 -13.75
CA SER A 9 -14.79 -26.44 -12.79
C SER A 9 -14.39 -27.48 -11.76
N CYS A 10 -14.53 -27.19 -10.46
CA CYS A 10 -14.40 -28.20 -9.42
C CYS A 10 -15.51 -29.24 -9.58
N SER A 11 -15.27 -30.29 -10.38
CA SER A 11 -16.09 -31.49 -10.40
C SER A 11 -15.51 -32.49 -9.39
N ALA A 12 -16.05 -32.57 -8.16
CA ALA A 12 -16.05 -33.82 -7.38
C ALA A 12 -16.76 -33.72 -6.02
N ASN A 13 -17.45 -34.81 -5.70
CA ASN A 13 -17.78 -35.40 -4.40
C ASN A 13 -18.59 -34.63 -3.36
N ALA A 14 -19.76 -35.20 -3.03
CA ALA A 14 -20.66 -34.84 -1.95
C ALA A 14 -20.12 -35.19 -0.54
N GLY A 15 -18.85 -34.86 -0.26
CA GLY A 15 -18.33 -34.69 1.10
C GLY A 15 -18.38 -33.20 1.43
N SER A 16 -18.80 -32.84 2.65
CA SER A 16 -19.06 -31.46 3.09
C SER A 16 -18.08 -30.43 2.50
N ARG A 17 -18.53 -29.66 1.50
CA ARG A 17 -17.76 -28.53 0.96
C ARG A 17 -17.40 -27.60 2.14
N PRO A 18 -16.13 -27.26 2.37
CA PRO A 18 -15.80 -26.24 3.35
C PRO A 18 -16.56 -24.96 2.97
N HIS A 19 -17.40 -24.50 3.89
CA HIS A 19 -18.25 -23.33 3.70
C HIS A 19 -17.38 -22.08 3.78
N TYR A 20 -17.53 -21.17 2.81
CA TYR A 20 -16.94 -19.84 2.92
C TYR A 20 -17.64 -19.09 4.05
N ASP A 21 -16.86 -18.67 5.05
CA ASP A 21 -17.33 -17.87 6.18
C ASP A 21 -16.40 -16.67 6.38
N PRO A 22 -16.82 -15.45 6.00
CA PRO A 22 -16.01 -14.25 6.22
C PRO A 22 -15.81 -13.94 7.71
N LYS A 23 -16.53 -14.56 8.63
CA LYS A 23 -16.36 -14.36 10.08
C LYS A 23 -15.51 -15.43 10.76
N SER A 24 -15.07 -16.44 10.02
CA SER A 24 -14.20 -17.47 10.57
C SER A 24 -12.83 -16.90 10.91
N THR A 25 -12.22 -17.40 11.98
CA THR A 25 -10.83 -17.10 12.35
C THR A 25 -9.83 -18.09 11.72
N ARG A 26 -10.28 -18.96 10.81
CA ARG A 26 -9.45 -19.99 10.16
C ARG A 26 -9.19 -19.59 8.71
N ALA A 27 -7.92 -19.49 8.33
CA ALA A 27 -7.48 -19.01 7.01
C ALA A 27 -8.26 -19.63 5.83
N GLU A 28 -8.47 -20.94 5.85
CA GLU A 28 -9.09 -21.68 4.75
C GLU A 28 -10.62 -21.52 4.67
N GLU A 29 -11.25 -20.97 5.70
CA GLU A 29 -12.69 -20.74 5.73
C GLU A 29 -13.03 -19.34 5.19
N PHE A 30 -12.24 -18.31 5.53
CA PHE A 30 -12.41 -16.96 4.97
C PHE A 30 -11.64 -16.73 3.67
N ILE A 31 -10.59 -17.52 3.37
CA ILE A 31 -9.97 -17.66 2.03
C ILE A 31 -10.28 -19.06 1.50
N SER A 32 -11.55 -19.33 1.21
CA SER A 32 -11.99 -20.62 0.69
C SER A 32 -11.59 -20.81 -0.77
N HIS A 33 -10.79 -21.84 -1.04
CA HIS A 33 -10.41 -22.21 -2.42
C HIS A 33 -11.64 -22.47 -3.30
N THR A 34 -12.65 -23.16 -2.77
CA THR A 34 -13.88 -23.47 -3.50
C THR A 34 -14.63 -22.20 -3.88
N GLU A 35 -14.75 -21.24 -2.96
CA GLU A 35 -15.42 -19.96 -3.25
C GLU A 35 -14.65 -19.14 -4.30
N ILE A 36 -13.32 -19.12 -4.23
CA ILE A 36 -12.50 -18.44 -5.25
C ILE A 36 -12.72 -19.09 -6.61
N MET A 37 -12.67 -20.42 -6.71
CA MET A 37 -12.87 -21.12 -7.98
C MET A 37 -14.28 -20.94 -8.55
N ASP A 38 -15.31 -20.98 -7.69
CA ASP A 38 -16.70 -20.72 -8.08
C ASP A 38 -16.88 -19.26 -8.56
N THR A 39 -16.23 -18.31 -7.89
CA THR A 39 -16.19 -16.89 -8.30
C THR A 39 -15.49 -16.69 -9.64
N LEU A 40 -14.34 -17.34 -9.86
CA LEU A 40 -13.63 -17.26 -11.14
C LEU A 40 -14.45 -17.87 -12.28
N ALA A 41 -15.14 -18.99 -12.04
CA ALA A 41 -16.04 -19.59 -13.02
C ALA A 41 -17.21 -18.65 -13.35
N TYR A 42 -17.83 -18.04 -12.33
CA TYR A 42 -18.90 -17.07 -12.50
C TYR A 42 -18.44 -15.83 -13.30
N ALA A 43 -17.28 -15.28 -12.97
CA ALA A 43 -16.69 -14.15 -13.69
C ALA A 43 -16.41 -14.50 -15.16
N TRP A 44 -15.83 -15.67 -15.42
CA TRP A 44 -15.56 -16.12 -16.78
C TRP A 44 -16.83 -16.28 -17.62
N GLU A 45 -17.91 -16.82 -17.04
CA GLU A 45 -19.20 -16.98 -17.72
C GLU A 45 -19.88 -15.65 -18.01
N ASN A 46 -19.63 -14.63 -17.16
CA ASN A 46 -20.28 -13.32 -17.25
C ASN A 46 -19.40 -12.20 -17.83
N ARG A 47 -18.15 -12.48 -18.21
CA ARG A 47 -17.19 -11.49 -18.73
C ARG A 47 -17.64 -10.69 -19.96
N SER A 48 -18.68 -11.15 -20.66
CA SER A 48 -19.27 -10.47 -21.81
C SER A 48 -20.78 -10.23 -21.61
N ASN A 49 -21.28 -10.33 -20.38
CA ASN A 49 -22.67 -10.05 -20.03
C ASN A 49 -22.84 -8.54 -19.74
N ALA A 50 -23.11 -7.75 -20.79
CA ALA A 50 -23.20 -6.30 -20.71
C ALA A 50 -24.18 -5.81 -19.62
N ASN A 51 -25.38 -6.40 -19.55
CA ASN A 51 -26.40 -5.99 -18.58
C ASN A 51 -25.94 -6.18 -17.13
N LEU A 52 -25.34 -7.33 -16.81
CA LEU A 52 -24.81 -7.58 -15.47
C LEU A 52 -23.65 -6.64 -15.14
N ILE A 53 -22.76 -6.38 -16.10
CA ILE A 53 -21.64 -5.46 -15.92
C ILE A 53 -22.17 -4.04 -15.64
N ASP A 54 -23.22 -3.61 -16.34
CA ASP A 54 -23.88 -2.32 -16.11
C ASP A 54 -24.49 -2.22 -14.72
N ASP A 55 -25.19 -3.27 -14.27
CA ASP A 55 -25.76 -3.32 -12.92
C ASP A 55 -24.66 -3.23 -11.84
N ILE A 56 -23.52 -3.89 -12.04
CA ILE A 56 -22.38 -3.84 -11.12
C ILE A 56 -21.74 -2.43 -11.11
N ILE A 57 -21.55 -1.82 -12.28
CA ILE A 57 -21.01 -0.45 -12.41
C ILE A 57 -21.93 0.54 -11.70
N GLU A 58 -23.24 0.46 -11.92
CA GLU A 58 -24.21 1.34 -11.30
C GLU A 58 -24.25 1.16 -9.77
N LYS A 59 -24.21 -0.09 -9.29
CA LYS A 59 -24.06 -0.36 -7.84
C LYS A 59 -22.81 0.30 -7.26
N ALA A 60 -21.68 0.19 -7.95
CA ALA A 60 -20.42 0.73 -7.47
C ALA A 60 -20.37 2.28 -7.44
N ARG A 61 -21.14 2.98 -8.28
CA ARG A 61 -21.27 4.46 -8.22
C ARG A 61 -21.76 4.97 -6.86
N ALA A 62 -22.52 4.16 -6.13
CA ALA A 62 -22.95 4.50 -4.77
C ALA A 62 -21.79 4.62 -3.77
N GLY A 63 -20.60 4.10 -4.08
CA GLY A 63 -19.41 4.18 -3.22
C GLY A 63 -19.54 3.34 -1.95
N LYS A 64 -20.32 2.25 -2.00
CA LYS A 64 -20.55 1.32 -0.88
C LYS A 64 -19.77 0.01 -1.00
N GLY A 65 -18.88 -0.08 -2.00
CA GLY A 65 -18.09 -1.27 -2.30
C GLY A 65 -18.83 -2.32 -3.11
N LEU A 66 -18.08 -3.33 -3.54
CA LEU A 66 -18.56 -4.50 -4.28
C LEU A 66 -18.11 -5.77 -3.56
N SER A 67 -18.82 -6.87 -3.79
CA SER A 67 -18.31 -8.19 -3.36
C SER A 67 -17.13 -8.63 -4.21
N HIS A 68 -16.31 -9.54 -3.68
CA HIS A 68 -15.23 -10.19 -4.42
C HIS A 68 -15.72 -10.80 -5.75
N ARG A 69 -16.94 -11.36 -5.76
CA ARG A 69 -17.54 -11.98 -6.97
C ARG A 69 -17.94 -10.96 -8.02
N GLU A 70 -18.53 -9.83 -7.63
CA GLU A 70 -18.88 -8.73 -8.55
C GLU A 70 -17.61 -8.08 -9.11
N ALA A 71 -16.62 -7.82 -8.27
CA ALA A 71 -15.34 -7.25 -8.69
C ALA A 71 -14.58 -8.18 -9.66
N ALA A 72 -14.67 -9.49 -9.49
CA ALA A 72 -14.09 -10.47 -10.42
C ALA A 72 -14.72 -10.39 -11.82
N VAL A 73 -16.04 -10.17 -11.92
CA VAL A 73 -16.71 -9.94 -13.22
C VAL A 73 -16.15 -8.70 -13.91
N LEU A 74 -15.94 -7.59 -13.17
CA LEU A 74 -15.35 -6.37 -13.73
C LEU A 74 -13.90 -6.61 -14.19
N LEU A 75 -13.10 -7.34 -13.42
CA LEU A 75 -11.73 -7.68 -13.78
C LEU A 75 -11.69 -8.52 -15.07
N ASP A 76 -12.60 -9.47 -15.24
CA ASP A 76 -12.64 -10.35 -16.41
C ASP A 76 -13.34 -9.74 -17.63
N CYS A 77 -14.05 -8.61 -17.47
CA CYS A 77 -14.79 -7.95 -18.54
C CYS A 77 -13.99 -7.81 -19.83
N THR A 78 -14.45 -8.43 -20.92
CA THR A 78 -13.80 -8.37 -22.25
C THR A 78 -14.42 -7.34 -23.19
N ILE A 79 -15.50 -6.67 -22.76
CA ILE A 79 -16.15 -5.61 -23.53
C ILE A 79 -15.33 -4.34 -23.38
N GLU A 80 -14.81 -3.82 -24.49
CA GLU A 80 -13.88 -2.68 -24.48
C GLU A 80 -14.55 -1.40 -23.95
N GLU A 81 -15.78 -1.11 -24.39
CA GLU A 81 -16.57 0.03 -23.92
C GLU A 81 -16.77 0.00 -22.40
N LYS A 82 -17.19 -1.15 -21.86
CA LYS A 82 -17.37 -1.34 -20.41
C LYS A 82 -16.06 -1.27 -19.64
N SER A 83 -14.95 -1.73 -20.23
CA SER A 83 -13.63 -1.56 -19.62
C SER A 83 -13.25 -0.08 -19.47
N ARG A 84 -13.60 0.77 -20.45
CA ARG A 84 -13.42 2.22 -20.35
C ARG A 84 -14.34 2.83 -19.30
N GLU A 85 -15.58 2.35 -19.18
CA GLU A 85 -16.50 2.79 -18.12
C GLU A 85 -15.98 2.42 -16.72
N ILE A 86 -15.41 1.23 -16.53
CA ILE A 86 -14.77 0.81 -15.27
C ILE A 86 -13.61 1.76 -14.91
N PHE A 87 -12.76 2.12 -15.88
CA PHE A 87 -11.68 3.07 -15.65
C PHE A 87 -12.19 4.46 -15.27
N ALA A 88 -13.21 4.97 -15.97
CA ALA A 88 -13.81 6.26 -15.68
C ALA A 88 -14.47 6.27 -14.29
N LEU A 89 -15.15 5.19 -13.90
CA LEU A 89 -15.73 5.03 -12.57
C LEU A 89 -14.66 5.03 -11.48
N ALA A 90 -13.55 4.32 -11.70
CA ALA A 90 -12.46 4.27 -10.73
C ALA A 90 -11.84 5.66 -10.50
N GLU A 91 -11.67 6.46 -11.57
CA GLU A 91 -11.24 7.86 -11.49
C GLU A 91 -12.26 8.73 -10.75
N GLU A 92 -13.56 8.59 -11.04
CA GLU A 92 -14.64 9.31 -10.36
C GLU A 92 -14.63 9.02 -8.85
N ILE A 93 -14.59 7.75 -8.46
CA ILE A 93 -14.54 7.32 -7.05
C ILE A 93 -13.29 7.87 -6.38
N LYS A 94 -12.11 7.75 -7.02
CA LYS A 94 -10.87 8.29 -6.48
C LYS A 94 -11.01 9.79 -6.23
N ARG A 95 -11.53 10.53 -7.21
CA ARG A 95 -11.65 11.99 -7.13
C ARG A 95 -12.68 12.42 -6.09
N LYS A 96 -13.78 11.69 -5.93
CA LYS A 96 -14.79 11.93 -4.88
C LYS A 96 -14.24 11.75 -3.46
N ILE A 97 -13.42 10.72 -3.24
CA ILE A 97 -12.95 10.34 -1.89
C ILE A 97 -11.59 10.96 -1.55
N TYR A 98 -10.62 10.85 -2.45
CA TYR A 98 -9.25 11.31 -2.24
C TYR A 98 -8.98 12.66 -2.90
N GLY A 99 -9.83 13.10 -3.85
CA GLY A 99 -9.55 14.28 -4.65
C GLY A 99 -8.24 14.15 -5.43
N ASN A 100 -7.58 15.28 -5.60
CA ASN A 100 -6.28 15.38 -6.27
C ASN A 100 -5.11 15.04 -5.34
N ARG A 101 -5.36 14.63 -4.10
CA ARG A 101 -4.29 14.36 -3.13
C ARG A 101 -3.58 13.04 -3.43
N VAL A 102 -2.26 13.06 -3.29
CA VAL A 102 -1.40 11.88 -3.33
C VAL A 102 -0.45 11.93 -2.14
N VAL A 103 -0.52 10.93 -1.27
CA VAL A 103 0.34 10.87 -0.07
C VAL A 103 1.71 10.30 -0.43
N LEU A 104 2.77 10.95 0.04
CA LEU A 104 4.15 10.53 -0.18
C LEU A 104 4.76 9.89 1.07
N PHE A 105 5.55 8.84 0.87
CA PHE A 105 6.35 8.19 1.91
C PHE A 105 7.67 7.65 1.31
N ALA A 106 8.54 7.11 2.15
CA ALA A 106 9.72 6.37 1.74
C ALA A 106 9.84 5.06 2.53
N PRO A 107 10.29 3.95 1.92
CA PRO A 107 10.68 2.76 2.67
C PRO A 107 12.01 2.99 3.39
N LEU A 108 12.21 2.42 4.57
CA LEU A 108 13.50 2.40 5.27
C LEU A 108 13.81 0.95 5.64
N TYR A 109 14.82 0.38 4.97
CA TYR A 109 15.27 -0.99 5.18
C TYR A 109 16.25 -1.05 6.34
N LEU A 110 15.86 -1.72 7.43
CA LEU A 110 16.66 -1.81 8.65
C LEU A 110 17.66 -2.97 8.61
N SER A 111 17.21 -4.11 8.05
CA SER A 111 18.02 -5.32 7.97
C SER A 111 17.56 -6.22 6.85
N ASN A 112 18.51 -6.85 6.16
CA ASN A 112 18.24 -7.87 5.14
C ASN A 112 18.60 -9.29 5.60
N TYR A 113 18.87 -9.49 6.90
CA TYR A 113 18.99 -10.84 7.45
C TYR A 113 17.62 -11.51 7.44
N CYS A 114 17.53 -12.69 6.82
CA CYS A 114 16.28 -13.43 6.73
C CYS A 114 16.55 -14.94 6.75
N VAL A 115 15.73 -15.70 7.49
CA VAL A 115 15.83 -17.17 7.59
C VAL A 115 14.95 -17.90 6.59
N ASN A 116 14.07 -17.18 5.87
CA ASN A 116 13.11 -17.78 4.95
C ASN A 116 13.71 -18.13 3.58
N GLY A 117 13.08 -19.09 2.91
CA GLY A 117 13.42 -19.55 1.57
C GLY A 117 12.62 -18.95 0.42
N CYS A 118 12.12 -17.71 0.54
CA CYS A 118 11.23 -17.11 -0.46
C CYS A 118 11.90 -17.08 -1.84
N VAL A 119 11.39 -17.84 -2.81
CA VAL A 119 12.08 -18.05 -4.11
C VAL A 119 12.10 -16.82 -5.03
N TYR A 120 11.46 -15.74 -4.62
CA TYR A 120 11.28 -14.50 -5.38
C TYR A 120 11.94 -13.28 -4.73
N CYS A 121 12.63 -13.45 -3.60
CA CYS A 121 13.16 -12.36 -2.80
C CYS A 121 14.66 -12.53 -2.59
N PRO A 122 15.52 -11.58 -2.99
CA PRO A 122 16.98 -11.74 -2.91
C PRO A 122 17.47 -11.93 -1.47
N TYR A 123 16.67 -11.54 -0.47
CA TYR A 123 17.04 -11.71 0.93
C TYR A 123 16.86 -13.14 1.43
N HIS A 124 16.40 -14.10 0.62
CA HIS A 124 16.25 -15.49 1.02
C HIS A 124 17.56 -16.07 1.60
N ALA A 125 17.45 -16.99 2.55
CA ALA A 125 18.58 -17.41 3.40
C ALA A 125 19.75 -18.06 2.63
N ILE A 126 19.48 -18.65 1.46
CA ILE A 126 20.49 -19.34 0.65
C ILE A 126 21.25 -18.39 -0.27
N ASN A 127 20.74 -17.19 -0.57
CA ASN A 127 21.48 -16.18 -1.32
C ASN A 127 22.72 -15.75 -0.52
N LYS A 128 23.91 -15.98 -1.10
CA LYS A 128 25.22 -15.58 -0.57
C LYS A 128 25.91 -14.51 -1.42
N HIS A 129 25.28 -14.06 -2.51
CA HIS A 129 25.76 -12.99 -3.38
C HIS A 129 25.47 -11.62 -2.77
N ILE A 130 24.27 -11.44 -2.21
CA ILE A 130 23.88 -10.18 -1.57
C ILE A 130 24.57 -9.97 -0.20
N PRO A 131 25.21 -8.79 0.04
CA PRO A 131 25.81 -8.47 1.33
C PRO A 131 24.76 -8.41 2.45
N ARG A 132 25.03 -9.06 3.59
CA ARG A 132 24.13 -9.02 4.76
C ARG A 132 24.43 -7.81 5.64
N LYS A 133 23.42 -6.98 5.87
CA LYS A 133 23.50 -5.72 6.60
C LYS A 133 22.38 -5.60 7.63
N LYS A 134 22.70 -4.94 8.73
CA LYS A 134 21.79 -4.53 9.80
C LYS A 134 22.25 -3.16 10.29
N LEU A 135 21.35 -2.19 10.31
CA LEU A 135 21.67 -0.86 10.82
C LEU A 135 21.73 -0.86 12.36
N SER A 136 22.78 -0.26 12.91
CA SER A 136 22.81 0.20 14.30
C SER A 136 21.84 1.35 14.52
N GLN A 137 21.49 1.65 15.77
CA GLN A 137 20.62 2.79 16.09
C GLN A 137 21.20 4.13 15.61
N GLU A 138 22.53 4.27 15.62
CA GLU A 138 23.17 5.49 15.11
C GLU A 138 23.12 5.58 13.58
N GLU A 139 23.24 4.45 12.87
CA GLU A 139 22.99 4.41 11.42
C GLU A 139 21.54 4.74 11.09
N ILE A 140 20.57 4.17 11.83
CA ILE A 140 19.15 4.49 11.68
C ILE A 140 18.93 5.99 11.87
N ARG A 141 19.56 6.61 12.89
CA ARG A 141 19.48 8.06 13.10
C ARG A 141 19.98 8.83 11.88
N ARG A 142 21.11 8.46 11.29
CA ARG A 142 21.66 9.11 10.09
C ARG A 142 20.74 8.94 8.87
N GLU A 143 20.21 7.75 8.65
CA GLU A 143 19.24 7.48 7.57
C GLU A 143 17.96 8.32 7.74
N VAL A 144 17.45 8.41 8.97
CA VAL A 144 16.28 9.25 9.28
C VAL A 144 16.58 10.73 9.08
N ILE A 145 17.77 11.21 9.42
CA ILE A 145 18.20 12.58 9.12
C ILE A 145 18.22 12.83 7.62
N ALA A 146 18.80 11.92 6.82
CA ALA A 146 18.84 12.04 5.36
C ALA A 146 17.41 12.10 4.77
N LEU A 147 16.52 11.21 5.22
CA LEU A 147 15.10 11.21 4.84
C LEU A 147 14.36 12.50 5.24
N GLN A 148 14.67 13.05 6.42
CA GLN A 148 14.12 14.31 6.89
C GLN A 148 14.61 15.50 6.05
N ASP A 149 15.90 15.51 5.67
CA ASP A 149 16.51 16.52 4.80
C ASP A 149 15.97 16.46 3.36
N MET A 150 15.54 15.29 2.89
CA MET A 150 14.79 15.19 1.63
C MET A 150 13.39 15.80 1.75
N GLY A 151 12.83 15.86 2.96
CA GLY A 151 11.52 16.42 3.26
C GLY A 151 10.45 15.41 3.68
N HIS A 152 10.80 14.11 3.79
CA HIS A 152 9.84 13.08 4.23
C HIS A 152 9.33 13.34 5.65
N LYS A 153 8.08 12.92 5.88
CA LYS A 153 7.40 12.92 7.19
C LYS A 153 6.75 11.57 7.51
N ARG A 154 6.80 10.62 6.58
CA ARG A 154 6.16 9.30 6.64
C ARG A 154 7.14 8.25 6.15
N LEU A 155 7.33 7.20 6.93
CA LEU A 155 8.18 6.06 6.58
C LEU A 155 7.38 4.75 6.59
N ALA A 156 7.84 3.79 5.79
CA ALA A 156 7.49 2.39 5.92
C ALA A 156 8.75 1.61 6.28
N LEU A 157 8.80 1.02 7.47
CA LEU A 157 9.90 0.19 7.91
C LEU A 157 9.84 -1.17 7.24
N GLU A 158 10.97 -1.62 6.73
CA GLU A 158 11.14 -2.91 6.06
C GLU A 158 12.28 -3.67 6.76
N SER A 159 12.05 -4.93 7.14
CA SER A 159 13.09 -5.78 7.72
C SER A 159 12.87 -7.25 7.35
N GLY A 160 13.97 -7.96 7.07
CA GLY A 160 13.96 -9.41 6.96
C GLY A 160 13.58 -10.09 8.28
N GLU A 161 13.14 -11.34 8.19
CA GLU A 161 12.74 -12.15 9.35
C GLU A 161 13.93 -12.95 9.86
N HIS A 162 14.51 -12.52 10.99
CA HIS A 162 15.58 -13.26 11.64
C HIS A 162 15.47 -13.15 13.17
N PRO A 163 15.43 -14.28 13.91
CA PRO A 163 15.17 -14.27 15.35
C PRO A 163 16.25 -13.53 16.15
N GLU A 164 17.52 -13.64 15.77
CA GLU A 164 18.63 -12.97 16.48
C GLU A 164 19.02 -11.60 15.89
N GLN A 165 18.99 -11.45 14.58
CA GLN A 165 19.43 -10.22 13.91
C GLN A 165 18.34 -9.15 13.86
N SER A 166 17.07 -9.56 13.76
CA SER A 166 15.92 -8.65 13.68
C SER A 166 14.82 -9.05 14.69
N PRO A 167 15.15 -9.25 15.99
CA PRO A 167 14.15 -9.52 17.00
C PRO A 167 13.20 -8.32 17.15
N ILE A 168 12.03 -8.55 17.71
CA ILE A 168 11.02 -7.50 17.92
C ILE A 168 11.59 -6.35 18.78
N GLU A 169 12.49 -6.62 19.73
CA GLU A 169 13.16 -5.61 20.55
C GLU A 169 13.95 -4.61 19.68
N TYR A 170 14.66 -5.10 18.65
CA TYR A 170 15.39 -4.24 17.72
C TYR A 170 14.44 -3.39 16.88
N ILE A 171 13.31 -3.95 16.43
CA ILE A 171 12.30 -3.19 15.68
C ILE A 171 11.70 -2.08 16.55
N LEU A 172 11.38 -2.36 17.80
CA LEU A 172 10.81 -1.39 18.74
C LEU A 172 11.81 -0.27 19.07
N GLU A 173 13.06 -0.62 19.35
CA GLU A 173 14.14 0.36 19.56
C GLU A 173 14.36 1.24 18.31
N SER A 174 14.27 0.64 17.12
CA SER A 174 14.37 1.38 15.86
C SER A 174 13.23 2.39 15.68
N ILE A 175 11.99 2.01 16.01
CA ILE A 175 10.81 2.90 15.98
C ILE A 175 11.02 4.09 16.93
N GLU A 176 11.53 3.83 18.15
CA GLU A 176 11.86 4.88 19.12
C GLU A 176 12.93 5.84 18.58
N THR A 177 14.01 5.30 18.00
CA THR A 177 15.07 6.10 17.36
C THR A 177 14.50 6.98 16.24
N ILE A 178 13.61 6.46 15.41
CA ILE A 178 12.99 7.21 14.30
C ILE A 178 12.12 8.36 14.80
N TYR A 179 11.26 8.11 15.79
CA TYR A 179 10.38 9.15 16.32
C TYR A 179 11.13 10.21 17.12
N SER A 180 12.16 9.81 17.88
CA SER A 180 12.99 10.72 18.66
C SER A 180 13.95 11.57 17.82
N THR A 181 14.31 11.11 16.62
CA THR A 181 15.19 11.86 15.71
C THR A 181 14.47 13.06 15.10
N LYS A 182 15.03 14.25 15.34
CA LYS A 182 14.60 15.53 14.74
C LYS A 182 15.81 16.23 14.16
N HIS A 183 15.67 16.78 12.96
CA HIS A 183 16.73 17.51 12.28
C HIS A 183 16.16 18.73 11.56
N LYS A 184 16.61 19.94 11.93
CA LYS A 184 16.05 21.22 11.45
C LYS A 184 14.53 21.23 11.67
N ASN A 185 13.74 21.52 10.62
CA ASN A 185 12.28 21.46 10.62
C ASN A 185 11.73 20.03 10.32
N GLY A 186 12.62 19.06 10.14
CA GLY A 186 12.31 17.68 9.83
C GLY A 186 11.84 16.87 11.04
N ALA A 187 10.81 16.05 10.80
CA ALA A 187 10.31 15.09 11.78
C ALA A 187 9.57 13.97 11.05
N ILE A 188 9.89 12.72 11.34
CA ILE A 188 9.01 11.61 10.98
C ILE A 188 7.80 11.63 11.93
N ARG A 189 6.60 11.65 11.34
CA ARG A 189 5.32 11.85 12.04
C ARG A 189 4.40 10.63 11.95
N ARG A 190 4.75 9.62 11.14
CA ARG A 190 4.07 8.31 11.06
C ARG A 190 5.06 7.27 10.53
N VAL A 191 5.16 6.16 11.25
CA VAL A 191 5.97 5.00 10.87
C VAL A 191 5.03 3.82 10.63
N ASN A 192 4.87 3.41 9.38
CA ASN A 192 4.27 2.13 9.04
C ASN A 192 5.33 1.03 9.20
N VAL A 193 4.91 -0.21 9.49
CA VAL A 193 5.83 -1.32 9.75
C VAL A 193 5.45 -2.51 8.88
N ASN A 194 6.40 -2.97 8.07
CA ASN A 194 6.35 -4.18 7.28
C ASN A 194 7.42 -5.15 7.78
N ILE A 195 6.99 -6.05 8.67
CA ILE A 195 7.78 -7.17 9.18
C ILE A 195 6.95 -8.44 9.09
N ALA A 196 7.62 -9.60 9.11
CA ALA A 196 6.95 -10.89 9.03
C ALA A 196 5.88 -11.11 10.10
N ALA A 197 4.95 -12.01 9.81
CA ALA A 197 3.84 -12.38 10.69
C ALA A 197 4.35 -12.77 12.09
N THR A 198 3.75 -12.21 13.13
CA THR A 198 4.18 -12.45 14.51
C THR A 198 3.00 -12.69 15.46
N THR A 199 3.27 -12.72 16.76
CA THR A 199 2.29 -13.02 17.80
C THR A 199 1.46 -11.79 18.16
N VAL A 200 0.27 -12.02 18.72
CA VAL A 200 -0.60 -10.96 19.27
C VAL A 200 0.16 -10.07 20.27
N GLU A 201 1.05 -10.67 21.08
CA GLU A 201 1.87 -9.93 22.04
C GLU A 201 2.84 -8.96 21.35
N ASN A 202 3.53 -9.40 20.30
CA ASN A 202 4.42 -8.52 19.55
C ASN A 202 3.64 -7.42 18.81
N TYR A 203 2.44 -7.72 18.30
CA TYR A 203 1.55 -6.70 17.73
C TYR A 203 1.07 -5.69 18.76
N ARG A 204 0.76 -6.11 19.99
CA ARG A 204 0.44 -5.19 21.10
C ARG A 204 1.61 -4.26 21.39
N ARG A 205 2.83 -4.79 21.46
CA ARG A 205 4.05 -3.99 21.65
C ARG A 205 4.27 -3.00 20.49
N LEU A 206 3.98 -3.38 19.25
CA LEU A 206 4.01 -2.46 18.11
C LEU A 206 2.95 -1.35 18.22
N LYS A 207 1.73 -1.68 18.66
CA LYS A 207 0.68 -0.67 18.92
C LYS A 207 1.12 0.31 20.00
N GLU A 208 1.71 -0.18 21.09
CA GLU A 208 2.25 0.64 22.19
C GLU A 208 3.41 1.54 21.74
N ALA A 209 4.23 1.07 20.79
CA ALA A 209 5.28 1.88 20.15
C ALA A 209 4.75 2.97 19.18
N GLY A 210 3.43 3.03 18.97
CA GLY A 210 2.81 4.07 18.15
C GLY A 210 3.10 3.92 16.66
N ILE A 211 2.98 2.72 16.12
CA ILE A 211 3.02 2.53 14.66
C ILE A 211 1.78 3.14 13.99
N GLY A 212 1.92 3.53 12.74
CA GLY A 212 0.83 3.98 11.87
C GLY A 212 0.01 2.81 11.34
N THR A 213 0.56 2.08 10.37
CA THR A 213 -0.08 0.90 9.77
C THR A 213 0.84 -0.29 9.87
N TYR A 214 0.32 -1.44 10.30
CA TYR A 214 1.02 -2.72 10.10
C TYR A 214 0.72 -3.24 8.70
N VAL A 215 1.76 -3.47 7.91
CA VAL A 215 1.66 -3.92 6.53
C VAL A 215 2.21 -5.34 6.46
N LEU A 216 1.47 -6.23 5.81
CA LEU A 216 1.93 -7.58 5.52
C LEU A 216 1.32 -8.01 4.20
N PHE A 217 2.17 -8.35 3.24
CA PHE A 217 1.72 -8.90 1.98
C PHE A 217 1.46 -10.38 2.17
N GLN A 218 0.28 -10.84 1.74
CA GLN A 218 -0.01 -12.26 1.63
C GLN A 218 0.88 -12.92 0.56
N GLU A 219 1.40 -12.12 -0.37
CA GLU A 219 2.18 -12.54 -1.55
C GLU A 219 1.31 -13.25 -2.57
N THR A 220 0.73 -14.39 -2.21
CA THR A 220 -0.31 -15.11 -2.96
C THR A 220 -1.29 -15.80 -2.00
N TYR A 221 -2.58 -15.73 -2.33
CA TYR A 221 -3.66 -16.39 -1.62
C TYR A 221 -3.85 -17.84 -2.08
N ASN A 222 -3.18 -18.28 -3.15
CA ASN A 222 -3.23 -19.69 -3.53
C ASN A 222 -2.33 -20.50 -2.60
N LYS A 223 -2.92 -21.31 -1.71
CA LYS A 223 -2.21 -22.09 -0.69
C LYS A 223 -1.15 -23.03 -1.25
N GLU A 224 -1.40 -23.67 -2.40
CA GLU A 224 -0.46 -24.60 -3.02
C GLU A 224 0.75 -23.85 -3.58
N GLU A 225 0.51 -22.78 -4.33
CA GLU A 225 1.58 -21.91 -4.85
C GLU A 225 2.33 -21.21 -3.71
N TYR A 226 1.65 -20.77 -2.66
CA TYR A 226 2.29 -20.17 -1.48
C TYR A 226 3.33 -21.12 -0.88
N ARG A 227 3.01 -22.40 -0.67
CA ARG A 227 3.95 -23.39 -0.13
C ARG A 227 5.14 -23.64 -1.06
N ARG A 228 4.92 -23.60 -2.38
CA ARG A 228 6.00 -23.74 -3.37
C ARG A 228 6.92 -22.53 -3.37
N LEU A 229 6.37 -21.33 -3.22
CA LEU A 229 7.11 -20.07 -3.20
C LEU A 229 7.80 -19.81 -1.85
N HIS A 230 7.34 -20.46 -0.77
CA HIS A 230 7.87 -20.37 0.60
C HIS A 230 8.26 -21.76 1.14
N PRO A 231 9.26 -22.43 0.53
CA PRO A 231 9.56 -23.84 0.80
C PRO A 231 10.12 -24.13 2.20
N TRP A 232 10.70 -23.15 2.92
CA TRP A 232 11.18 -23.31 4.30
C TRP A 232 11.23 -21.98 5.07
N GLY A 233 11.40 -22.08 6.39
CA GLY A 233 11.38 -20.96 7.34
C GLY A 233 9.98 -20.72 7.93
N PRO A 234 9.84 -19.82 8.92
CA PRO A 234 8.55 -19.53 9.57
C PRO A 234 7.47 -19.08 8.57
N LYS A 235 7.84 -18.33 7.52
CA LYS A 235 6.91 -17.86 6.48
C LYS A 235 6.27 -19.00 5.67
N SER A 236 6.77 -20.24 5.73
CA SER A 236 6.20 -21.39 5.00
C SER A 236 4.80 -21.80 5.49
N ASP A 237 4.42 -21.41 6.72
CA ASP A 237 3.08 -21.66 7.25
C ASP A 237 2.06 -20.67 6.67
N TYR A 238 1.33 -21.12 5.66
CA TYR A 238 0.25 -20.36 5.01
C TYR A 238 -0.81 -19.86 6.00
N ALA A 239 -1.27 -20.71 6.93
CA ALA A 239 -2.38 -20.35 7.81
C ALA A 239 -1.91 -19.30 8.81
N TYR A 240 -0.74 -19.51 9.42
CA TYR A 240 -0.15 -18.54 10.33
C TYR A 240 0.09 -17.19 9.65
N HIS A 241 0.55 -17.17 8.40
CA HIS A 241 0.75 -15.93 7.65
C HIS A 241 -0.57 -15.23 7.27
N THR A 242 -1.58 -16.00 6.83
CA THR A 242 -2.89 -15.45 6.42
C THR A 242 -3.65 -14.86 7.61
N GLU A 243 -3.64 -15.53 8.76
CA GLU A 243 -4.29 -15.11 10.02
C GLU A 243 -3.51 -14.01 10.77
N ALA A 244 -2.43 -13.49 10.18
CA ALA A 244 -1.57 -12.51 10.84
C ALA A 244 -2.28 -11.16 11.08
N MET A 245 -3.20 -10.77 10.18
CA MET A 245 -3.97 -9.54 10.33
C MET A 245 -4.99 -9.63 11.47
N ASP A 246 -5.62 -10.80 11.67
CA ASP A 246 -6.44 -11.06 12.85
C ASP A 246 -5.64 -10.85 14.14
N ARG A 247 -4.44 -11.43 14.19
CA ARG A 247 -3.55 -11.29 15.36
C ARG A 247 -3.11 -9.85 15.56
N ALA A 248 -2.88 -9.08 14.49
CA ALA A 248 -2.54 -7.66 14.57
C ALA A 248 -3.70 -6.85 15.15
N MET A 249 -4.93 -7.07 14.67
CA MET A 249 -6.13 -6.39 15.18
C MET A 249 -6.48 -6.82 16.62
N GLN A 250 -6.29 -8.09 16.98
CA GLN A 250 -6.37 -8.57 18.37
C GLN A 250 -5.31 -7.94 19.28
N GLY A 251 -4.14 -7.59 18.72
CA GLY A 251 -3.10 -6.82 19.39
C GLY A 251 -3.44 -5.33 19.55
N GLY A 252 -4.56 -4.87 19.00
CA GLY A 252 -5.01 -3.48 19.06
C GLY A 252 -4.56 -2.59 17.89
N ILE A 253 -3.93 -3.16 16.85
CA ILE A 253 -3.59 -2.43 15.63
C ILE A 253 -4.83 -2.34 14.74
N ASP A 254 -5.37 -1.14 14.60
CA ASP A 254 -6.61 -0.82 13.90
C ASP A 254 -6.40 -0.37 12.44
N ASP A 255 -5.20 0.06 12.09
CA ASP A 255 -4.79 0.34 10.71
C ASP A 255 -3.89 -0.82 10.21
N VAL A 256 -4.42 -1.70 9.36
CA VAL A 256 -3.63 -2.76 8.69
C VAL A 256 -3.57 -2.57 7.17
N GLY A 257 -2.53 -3.09 6.55
CA GLY A 257 -2.26 -2.97 5.11
C GLY A 257 -2.04 -4.32 4.45
N LEU A 258 -2.97 -4.73 3.57
CA LEU A 258 -2.85 -5.95 2.78
C LEU A 258 -1.96 -5.73 1.55
N GLY A 259 -1.51 -6.81 0.93
CA GLY A 259 -0.90 -6.75 -0.39
C GLY A 259 -0.70 -8.11 -1.03
N VAL A 260 -0.54 -8.09 -2.35
CA VAL A 260 -0.26 -9.24 -3.23
C VAL A 260 0.94 -8.89 -4.08
N LEU A 261 1.89 -9.81 -4.25
CA LEU A 261 2.99 -9.65 -5.19
C LEU A 261 2.56 -10.20 -6.55
N PHE A 262 1.98 -9.34 -7.37
CA PHE A 262 1.50 -9.71 -8.69
C PHE A 262 2.66 -10.14 -9.59
N GLY A 263 2.52 -11.28 -10.26
CA GLY A 263 3.61 -11.91 -11.01
C GLY A 263 4.08 -13.24 -10.41
N LEU A 264 3.79 -13.51 -9.12
CA LEU A 264 4.12 -14.78 -8.48
C LEU A 264 3.10 -15.88 -8.80
N GLY A 265 1.86 -15.64 -8.38
CA GLY A 265 0.74 -16.57 -8.50
C GLY A 265 -0.25 -16.14 -9.58
N LEU A 266 -1.42 -16.76 -9.57
CA LEU A 266 -2.48 -16.48 -10.53
C LEU A 266 -3.19 -15.16 -10.16
N TYR A 267 -3.02 -14.09 -10.95
CA TYR A 267 -3.45 -12.75 -10.53
C TYR A 267 -4.96 -12.66 -10.25
N ARG A 268 -5.78 -13.42 -11.00
CA ARG A 268 -7.23 -13.47 -10.77
C ARG A 268 -7.57 -14.12 -9.44
N TYR A 269 -6.88 -15.22 -9.09
CA TYR A 269 -7.08 -15.91 -7.83
C TYR A 269 -6.68 -14.99 -6.67
N ASP A 270 -5.53 -14.35 -6.77
CA ASP A 270 -5.01 -13.46 -5.73
C ASP A 270 -5.86 -12.18 -5.60
N PHE A 271 -6.40 -11.66 -6.70
CA PHE A 271 -7.34 -10.54 -6.68
C PHE A 271 -8.62 -10.88 -5.89
N VAL A 272 -9.20 -12.06 -6.13
CA VAL A 272 -10.40 -12.50 -5.40
C VAL A 272 -10.05 -12.75 -3.92
N GLY A 273 -8.97 -13.46 -3.63
CA GLY A 273 -8.52 -13.72 -2.26
C GLY A 273 -8.23 -12.44 -1.47
N LEU A 274 -7.65 -11.44 -2.12
CA LEU A 274 -7.41 -10.12 -1.53
C LEU A 274 -8.70 -9.41 -1.11
N LEU A 275 -9.74 -9.46 -1.95
CA LEU A 275 -11.04 -8.87 -1.63
C LEU A 275 -11.78 -9.67 -0.56
N MET A 276 -11.69 -11.00 -0.59
CA MET A 276 -12.24 -11.86 0.48
C MET A 276 -11.57 -11.58 1.83
N HIS A 277 -10.27 -11.30 1.86
CA HIS A 277 -9.57 -10.89 3.08
C HIS A 277 -10.04 -9.52 3.56
N ALA A 278 -10.25 -8.56 2.65
CA ALA A 278 -10.79 -7.26 3.03
C ALA A 278 -12.21 -7.37 3.62
N GLU A 279 -13.07 -8.20 3.02
CA GLU A 279 -14.41 -8.51 3.52
C GLU A 279 -14.37 -9.21 4.89
N HIS A 280 -13.43 -10.13 5.10
CA HIS A 280 -13.23 -10.80 6.38
C HIS A 280 -12.91 -9.81 7.49
N LEU A 281 -11.93 -8.92 7.27
CA LEU A 281 -11.56 -7.91 8.26
C LEU A 281 -12.74 -6.99 8.61
N GLU A 282 -13.50 -6.53 7.61
CA GLU A 282 -14.70 -5.72 7.86
C GLU A 282 -15.80 -6.51 8.59
N ALA A 283 -15.97 -7.80 8.28
CA ALA A 283 -16.99 -8.65 8.89
C ALA A 283 -16.71 -9.03 10.36
N VAL A 284 -15.44 -9.20 10.73
CA VAL A 284 -15.01 -9.57 12.10
C VAL A 284 -14.77 -8.35 12.97
N TYR A 285 -14.12 -7.32 12.43
CA TYR A 285 -13.60 -6.19 13.21
C TYR A 285 -14.33 -4.87 12.94
N GLY A 286 -15.33 -4.84 12.07
CA GLY A 286 -16.09 -3.64 11.71
C GLY A 286 -15.37 -2.69 10.74
N VAL A 287 -14.08 -2.95 10.47
CA VAL A 287 -13.24 -2.14 9.59
C VAL A 287 -12.37 -3.02 8.69
N GLY A 288 -12.41 -2.76 7.38
CA GLY A 288 -11.51 -3.36 6.41
C GLY A 288 -10.09 -2.79 6.49
N PRO A 289 -9.19 -3.16 5.54
CA PRO A 289 -7.82 -2.69 5.55
C PRO A 289 -7.73 -1.18 5.26
N HIS A 290 -6.79 -0.51 5.94
CA HIS A 290 -6.46 0.90 5.70
C HIS A 290 -5.82 1.09 4.32
N THR A 291 -4.97 0.13 3.91
CA THR A 291 -4.34 0.14 2.58
C THR A 291 -4.27 -1.23 1.93
N ILE A 292 -4.21 -1.22 0.60
CA ILE A 292 -3.79 -2.34 -0.23
C ILE A 292 -2.57 -1.91 -1.04
N SER A 293 -1.50 -2.68 -0.95
CA SER A 293 -0.31 -2.55 -1.79
C SER A 293 -0.40 -3.50 -2.98
N VAL A 294 -0.01 -3.00 -4.16
CA VAL A 294 -0.07 -3.77 -5.42
C VAL A 294 1.32 -3.89 -6.08
N PRO A 295 2.37 -4.38 -5.39
CA PRO A 295 3.67 -4.55 -6.02
C PRO A 295 3.61 -5.59 -7.14
N ARG A 296 4.36 -5.36 -8.22
CA ARG A 296 4.70 -6.41 -9.20
C ARG A 296 6.06 -7.02 -8.91
N LEU A 297 6.25 -8.28 -9.28
CA LEU A 297 7.55 -8.94 -9.26
C LEU A 297 8.53 -8.13 -10.13
N CYS A 298 9.73 -7.92 -9.61
CA CYS A 298 10.79 -7.19 -10.28
C CYS A 298 12.08 -8.01 -10.24
N ARG A 299 13.01 -7.67 -11.14
CA ARG A 299 14.38 -8.14 -11.06
C ARG A 299 15.01 -7.74 -9.74
N ALA A 300 15.80 -8.64 -9.19
CA ALA A 300 16.64 -8.43 -8.02
C ALA A 300 17.94 -9.24 -8.16
N ASP A 301 18.86 -9.10 -7.21
CA ASP A 301 20.01 -10.01 -7.10
C ASP A 301 19.51 -11.46 -7.04
N ASP A 302 20.13 -12.37 -7.78
CA ASP A 302 19.76 -13.79 -7.93
C ASP A 302 18.30 -14.13 -8.32
N ILE A 303 17.45 -13.14 -8.63
CA ILE A 303 16.05 -13.32 -9.02
C ILE A 303 15.80 -12.79 -10.44
N ASP A 304 15.44 -13.68 -11.36
CA ASP A 304 14.92 -13.29 -12.68
C ASP A 304 13.38 -13.39 -12.73
N PRO A 305 12.65 -12.28 -12.94
CA PRO A 305 11.19 -12.31 -13.01
C PRO A 305 10.65 -13.11 -14.19
N HIS A 306 11.46 -13.38 -15.22
CA HIS A 306 11.05 -14.20 -16.37
C HIS A 306 11.01 -15.70 -16.08
N GLU A 307 11.56 -16.15 -14.94
CA GLU A 307 11.41 -17.54 -14.46
C GLU A 307 10.02 -17.81 -13.87
N PHE A 308 9.18 -16.77 -13.75
CA PHE A 308 7.82 -16.85 -13.26
C PHE A 308 6.82 -16.68 -14.43
N ASP A 309 5.97 -17.68 -14.63
CA ASP A 309 5.03 -17.73 -15.76
C ASP A 309 3.80 -16.81 -15.61
N ASN A 310 3.63 -16.12 -14.48
CA ASN A 310 2.41 -15.37 -14.14
C ASN A 310 2.60 -13.84 -14.17
N GLY A 311 3.62 -13.34 -14.87
CA GLY A 311 3.86 -11.91 -15.05
C GLY A 311 2.66 -11.19 -15.70
N ILE A 312 2.28 -10.03 -15.16
CA ILE A 312 1.16 -9.22 -15.68
C ILE A 312 1.66 -7.98 -16.44
N ASP A 313 0.99 -7.66 -17.55
CA ASP A 313 1.27 -6.47 -18.34
C ASP A 313 0.70 -5.19 -17.69
N ASN A 314 1.02 -4.04 -18.30
CA ASN A 314 0.60 -2.73 -17.79
C ASN A 314 -0.92 -2.49 -17.88
N ASP A 315 -1.62 -3.15 -18.82
CA ASP A 315 -3.06 -3.01 -18.99
C ASP A 315 -3.82 -3.80 -17.92
N THR A 316 -3.39 -5.03 -17.68
CA THR A 316 -3.89 -5.89 -16.61
C THR A 316 -3.64 -5.25 -15.24
N PHE A 317 -2.44 -4.73 -15.01
CA PHE A 317 -2.10 -4.03 -13.78
C PHE A 317 -2.99 -2.79 -13.55
N ALA A 318 -3.19 -1.97 -14.58
CA ALA A 318 -4.08 -0.82 -14.51
C ALA A 318 -5.53 -1.23 -14.21
N LYS A 319 -6.00 -2.34 -14.80
CA LYS A 319 -7.34 -2.90 -14.55
C LYS A 319 -7.50 -3.42 -13.13
N ILE A 320 -6.50 -4.10 -12.57
CA ILE A 320 -6.47 -4.52 -11.17
C ILE A 320 -6.61 -3.31 -10.24
N VAL A 321 -5.80 -2.26 -10.45
CA VAL A 321 -5.88 -1.03 -9.62
C VAL A 321 -7.27 -0.40 -9.69
N ALA A 322 -7.83 -0.28 -10.90
CA ALA A 322 -9.16 0.28 -11.07
C ALA A 322 -10.23 -0.56 -10.36
N CYS A 323 -10.21 -1.88 -10.52
CA CYS A 323 -11.18 -2.77 -9.89
C CYS A 323 -11.05 -2.78 -8.35
N ILE A 324 -9.83 -2.70 -7.79
CA ILE A 324 -9.63 -2.53 -6.35
C ILE A 324 -10.26 -1.21 -5.87
N ARG A 325 -10.01 -0.09 -6.56
CA ARG A 325 -10.60 1.21 -6.20
C ARG A 325 -12.12 1.19 -6.25
N VAL A 326 -12.70 0.50 -7.23
CA VAL A 326 -14.15 0.33 -7.37
C VAL A 326 -14.72 -0.56 -6.25
N ALA A 327 -14.05 -1.65 -5.91
CA ALA A 327 -14.53 -2.63 -4.93
C ALA A 327 -14.38 -2.17 -3.46
N VAL A 328 -13.26 -1.52 -3.11
CA VAL A 328 -12.97 -1.05 -1.74
C VAL A 328 -12.66 0.46 -1.74
N PRO A 329 -13.68 1.30 -1.93
CA PRO A 329 -13.51 2.71 -2.30
C PRO A 329 -12.81 3.58 -1.25
N TYR A 330 -12.83 3.20 0.03
CA TYR A 330 -12.19 3.95 1.12
C TYR A 330 -10.80 3.44 1.51
N THR A 331 -10.39 2.28 1.00
CA THR A 331 -9.07 1.70 1.25
C THR A 331 -8.03 2.39 0.36
N GLY A 332 -6.94 2.86 0.97
CA GLY A 332 -5.85 3.48 0.23
C GLY A 332 -5.15 2.46 -0.68
N ILE A 333 -4.71 2.87 -1.87
CA ILE A 333 -3.91 2.02 -2.76
C ILE A 333 -2.48 2.56 -2.80
N ILE A 334 -1.51 1.69 -2.57
CA ILE A 334 -0.07 1.99 -2.55
C ILE A 334 0.61 1.44 -3.81
N VAL A 335 1.35 2.30 -4.51
CA VAL A 335 2.26 1.91 -5.60
C VAL A 335 3.66 2.43 -5.31
N SER A 336 4.66 1.54 -5.38
CA SER A 336 6.05 1.86 -5.11
C SER A 336 6.84 2.22 -6.38
N THR A 337 8.13 2.50 -6.20
CA THR A 337 9.11 2.73 -7.28
C THR A 337 9.52 1.47 -8.06
N ARG A 338 8.86 0.32 -7.80
CA ARG A 338 8.86 -0.85 -8.70
C ARG A 338 8.36 -0.48 -10.10
N GLU A 339 7.45 0.49 -10.16
CA GLU A 339 6.80 0.93 -11.38
C GLU A 339 7.50 2.12 -12.03
N SER A 340 7.57 2.11 -13.35
CA SER A 340 8.09 3.25 -14.13
C SER A 340 7.23 4.51 -13.96
N PRO A 341 7.78 5.73 -14.19
CA PRO A 341 7.02 6.97 -14.15
C PRO A 341 5.73 6.94 -14.97
N ARG A 342 5.77 6.33 -16.17
CA ARG A 342 4.62 6.20 -17.07
C ARG A 342 3.51 5.34 -16.48
N VAL A 343 3.86 4.19 -15.89
CA VAL A 343 2.87 3.30 -15.26
C VAL A 343 2.28 3.98 -14.03
N ARG A 344 3.13 4.58 -13.19
CA ARG A 344 2.71 5.34 -12.02
C ARG A 344 1.72 6.45 -12.38
N GLU A 345 1.98 7.24 -13.43
CA GLU A 345 1.04 8.26 -13.91
C GLU A 345 -0.33 7.68 -14.24
N ARG A 346 -0.35 6.56 -14.97
CA ARG A 346 -1.59 5.91 -15.38
C ARG A 346 -2.41 5.48 -14.18
N VAL A 347 -1.80 4.78 -13.22
CA VAL A 347 -2.52 4.22 -12.06
C VAL A 347 -2.89 5.28 -11.00
N LEU A 348 -2.20 6.43 -10.99
CA LEU A 348 -2.62 7.59 -10.20
C LEU A 348 -4.02 8.07 -10.58
N ARG A 349 -4.38 8.03 -11.88
CA ARG A 349 -5.74 8.40 -12.32
C ARG A 349 -6.77 7.38 -11.87
N LEU A 350 -6.39 6.10 -11.84
CA LEU A 350 -7.31 4.97 -11.66
C LEU A 350 -7.60 4.60 -10.21
N GLY A 351 -6.79 5.01 -9.24
CA GLY A 351 -7.11 4.67 -7.85
C GLY A 351 -6.01 4.87 -6.83
N VAL A 352 -4.75 4.99 -7.25
CA VAL A 352 -3.62 5.11 -6.35
C VAL A 352 -3.72 6.38 -5.49
N SER A 353 -3.60 6.21 -4.18
CA SER A 353 -3.72 7.30 -3.21
C SER A 353 -2.40 7.60 -2.49
N GLN A 354 -1.47 6.64 -2.47
CA GLN A 354 -0.16 6.82 -1.86
C GLN A 354 0.93 6.25 -2.77
N ILE A 355 2.07 6.93 -2.85
CA ILE A 355 3.21 6.47 -3.61
C ILE A 355 4.52 6.73 -2.85
N SER A 356 5.52 5.90 -3.08
CA SER A 356 6.86 6.15 -2.53
C SER A 356 7.65 7.12 -3.44
N GLY A 357 8.44 8.04 -2.89
CA GLY A 357 9.23 9.02 -3.66
C GLY A 357 10.69 9.01 -3.21
N GLY A 358 11.64 9.19 -4.12
CA GLY A 358 13.07 9.19 -3.80
C GLY A 358 13.55 7.93 -3.08
N SER A 359 12.94 6.78 -3.35
CA SER A 359 13.10 5.58 -2.53
C SER A 359 14.45 4.91 -2.74
N ARG A 360 15.02 4.39 -1.66
CA ARG A 360 16.17 3.48 -1.64
C ARG A 360 15.72 2.12 -1.13
N THR A 361 16.14 1.06 -1.81
CA THR A 361 15.68 -0.31 -1.58
C THR A 361 16.71 -1.18 -0.89
N SER A 362 17.83 -0.58 -0.49
CA SER A 362 18.94 -1.20 0.20
C SER A 362 19.00 -0.79 1.66
N VAL A 363 19.69 -1.58 2.47
CA VAL A 363 19.89 -1.36 3.90
C VAL A 363 20.95 -0.27 4.08
N GLY A 364 20.52 0.93 4.48
CA GLY A 364 21.42 2.08 4.68
C GLY A 364 21.65 2.95 3.44
N GLY A 365 20.77 2.88 2.44
CA GLY A 365 20.97 3.52 1.14
C GLY A 365 20.65 5.03 1.06
N TYR A 366 20.27 5.72 2.14
CA TYR A 366 19.86 7.14 2.08
C TYR A 366 20.98 8.14 2.36
N VAL A 367 22.00 7.79 3.17
CA VAL A 367 23.08 8.73 3.53
C VAL A 367 24.13 8.83 2.41
N GLU A 368 24.55 7.70 1.85
CA GLU A 368 25.53 7.63 0.76
C GLU A 368 25.03 6.67 -0.34
N ASP A 369 25.43 6.92 -1.59
CA ASP A 369 25.21 5.94 -2.65
C ASP A 369 26.08 4.71 -2.37
N GLU A 370 25.47 3.53 -2.30
CA GLU A 370 26.19 2.27 -2.13
C GLU A 370 27.09 1.99 -3.33
N LEU A 371 28.30 1.49 -3.06
CA LEU A 371 29.15 0.91 -4.09
C LEU A 371 28.48 -0.35 -4.66
N PRO A 372 28.68 -0.70 -5.95
CA PRO A 372 28.06 -1.87 -6.55
C PRO A 372 28.29 -3.18 -5.79
N GLU A 373 29.47 -3.36 -5.19
CA GLU A 373 29.84 -4.49 -4.35
C GLU A 373 29.13 -4.54 -2.99
N GLU A 374 28.54 -3.42 -2.57
CA GLU A 374 27.80 -3.26 -1.33
C GLU A 374 26.28 -3.19 -1.55
N ASP A 375 25.80 -3.27 -2.80
CA ASP A 375 24.38 -3.14 -3.14
C ASP A 375 23.57 -4.22 -2.43
N SER A 376 22.71 -3.77 -1.52
CA SER A 376 21.83 -4.62 -0.75
C SER A 376 20.36 -4.48 -1.14
N SER A 377 20.08 -3.99 -2.36
CA SER A 377 18.73 -3.70 -2.84
C SER A 377 17.83 -4.93 -2.87
N GLN A 378 16.62 -4.81 -2.31
CA GLN A 378 15.60 -5.87 -2.36
C GLN A 378 14.99 -6.05 -3.77
N PHE A 379 14.99 -4.99 -4.58
CA PHE A 379 14.52 -5.02 -5.97
C PHE A 379 15.11 -3.85 -6.76
N GLU A 380 15.13 -3.97 -8.08
CA GLU A 380 15.57 -2.88 -8.95
C GLU A 380 14.54 -1.73 -8.98
N VAL A 381 15.00 -0.53 -8.61
CA VAL A 381 14.18 0.69 -8.66
C VAL A 381 13.99 1.15 -10.11
N SER A 382 12.73 1.20 -10.57
CA SER A 382 12.35 1.67 -11.91
C SER A 382 12.21 3.19 -11.99
N ASP A 383 11.65 3.80 -10.94
CA ASP A 383 11.54 5.27 -10.84
C ASP A 383 12.59 5.83 -9.89
N ARG A 384 13.67 6.35 -10.47
CA ARG A 384 14.86 6.86 -9.77
C ARG A 384 14.84 8.38 -9.53
N ARG A 385 13.71 9.05 -9.80
CA ARG A 385 13.57 10.49 -9.58
C ARG A 385 13.72 10.83 -8.09
N THR A 386 14.36 11.96 -7.82
CA THR A 386 14.44 12.54 -6.48
C THR A 386 13.05 12.89 -5.94
N LEU A 387 12.94 13.09 -4.62
CA LEU A 387 11.66 13.51 -4.04
C LEU A 387 11.18 14.85 -4.61
N ASP A 388 12.08 15.82 -4.83
CA ASP A 388 11.74 17.13 -5.41
C ASP A 388 11.14 16.99 -6.82
N GLU A 389 11.73 16.14 -7.66
CA GLU A 389 11.20 15.84 -9.00
C GLU A 389 9.85 15.13 -8.96
N VAL A 390 9.65 14.19 -8.02
CA VAL A 390 8.35 13.51 -7.84
C VAL A 390 7.28 14.50 -7.36
N VAL A 391 7.61 15.38 -6.42
CA VAL A 391 6.71 16.43 -5.92
C VAL A 391 6.34 17.38 -7.05
N ARG A 392 7.31 17.87 -7.82
CA ARG A 392 7.05 18.74 -8.99
C ARG A 392 6.18 18.06 -10.03
N TRP A 393 6.53 16.82 -10.41
CA TRP A 393 5.78 16.04 -11.40
C TRP A 393 4.31 15.87 -11.00
N LEU A 394 4.03 15.55 -9.74
CA LEU A 394 2.66 15.44 -9.26
C LEU A 394 1.90 16.77 -9.39
N MET A 395 2.53 17.91 -9.07
CA MET A 395 1.90 19.23 -9.18
C MET A 395 1.66 19.65 -10.63
N GLU A 396 2.58 19.33 -11.54
CA GLU A 396 2.43 19.56 -12.99
C GLU A 396 1.26 18.76 -13.59
N LEU A 397 1.01 17.55 -13.05
CA LEU A 397 -0.17 16.74 -13.39
C LEU A 397 -1.47 17.22 -12.72
N GLY A 398 -1.40 18.24 -11.87
CA GLY A 398 -2.56 18.78 -11.13
C GLY A 398 -2.90 18.04 -9.83
N TYR A 399 -2.04 17.13 -9.36
CA TYR A 399 -2.17 16.51 -8.04
C TYR A 399 -1.61 17.40 -6.93
N ILE A 400 -2.02 17.13 -5.69
CA ILE A 400 -1.55 17.76 -4.47
C ILE A 400 -0.67 16.74 -3.72
N PRO A 401 0.67 16.83 -3.79
CA PRO A 401 1.56 16.04 -2.95
C PRO A 401 1.28 16.32 -1.48
N SER A 402 1.21 15.27 -0.68
CA SER A 402 0.82 15.39 0.73
C SER A 402 1.73 14.57 1.63
N PHE A 403 2.22 15.20 2.70
CA PHE A 403 2.96 14.54 3.77
C PHE A 403 2.12 14.41 5.05
N CYS A 404 0.81 14.61 4.94
CA CYS A 404 -0.15 14.59 6.03
C CYS A 404 -0.07 13.32 6.90
N THR A 405 -0.08 13.54 8.21
CA THR A 405 -0.20 12.52 9.26
C THR A 405 -1.31 12.86 10.27
N ALA A 406 -2.19 13.80 9.92
CA ALA A 406 -3.18 14.36 10.82
C ALA A 406 -4.22 13.32 11.29
N CYS A 407 -4.64 12.37 10.45
CA CYS A 407 -5.60 11.35 10.89
C CYS A 407 -5.05 10.54 12.06
N TYR A 408 -3.82 10.05 11.93
CA TYR A 408 -3.12 9.29 12.96
C TYR A 408 -3.02 10.07 14.29
N ARG A 409 -2.63 11.34 14.22
CA ARG A 409 -2.34 12.14 15.43
C ARG A 409 -3.56 12.75 16.11
N GLU A 410 -4.69 12.76 15.44
CA GLU A 410 -5.99 13.19 16.00
C GLU A 410 -6.86 11.97 16.40
N GLY A 411 -6.29 10.76 16.46
CA GLY A 411 -7.05 9.54 16.82
C GLY A 411 -8.09 9.12 15.79
N ARG A 412 -7.95 9.55 14.53
CA ARG A 412 -8.83 9.17 13.41
C ARG A 412 -8.25 7.94 12.71
N THR A 413 -8.29 6.79 13.39
CA THR A 413 -7.84 5.48 12.92
C THR A 413 -9.01 4.49 12.94
N GLY A 414 -8.89 3.34 12.26
CA GLY A 414 -9.93 2.31 12.26
C GLY A 414 -11.33 2.82 11.88
N GLU A 415 -12.33 2.49 12.71
CA GLU A 415 -13.74 2.87 12.48
C GLU A 415 -13.95 4.39 12.37
N VAL A 416 -13.26 5.20 13.20
CA VAL A 416 -13.39 6.66 13.17
C VAL A 416 -12.96 7.24 11.82
N PHE A 417 -11.90 6.68 11.23
CA PHE A 417 -11.48 7.06 9.88
C PHE A 417 -12.54 6.67 8.84
N MET A 418 -13.07 5.45 8.93
CA MET A 418 -14.05 4.93 7.98
C MET A 418 -15.37 5.71 8.03
N ASP A 419 -15.85 6.10 9.20
CA ASP A 419 -17.06 6.90 9.35
C ASP A 419 -16.90 8.28 8.67
N LEU A 420 -15.75 8.93 8.85
CA LEU A 420 -15.46 10.20 8.19
C LEU A 420 -15.37 10.05 6.67
N ALA A 421 -14.79 8.95 6.19
CA ALA A 421 -14.65 8.63 4.78
C ALA A 421 -16.01 8.32 4.15
N LYS A 422 -16.78 7.41 4.75
CA LYS A 422 -18.12 6.97 4.31
C LYS A 422 -19.17 8.09 4.36
N ALA A 423 -19.04 9.03 5.32
CA ALA A 423 -19.88 10.23 5.37
C ALA A 423 -19.55 11.27 4.28
N GLY A 424 -18.52 11.04 3.47
CA GLY A 424 -18.08 11.96 2.43
C GLY A 424 -17.37 13.20 2.96
N ASN A 425 -17.07 13.28 4.26
CA ASN A 425 -16.50 14.47 4.90
C ASN A 425 -14.96 14.49 4.93
N ILE A 426 -14.31 13.41 4.50
CA ILE A 426 -12.85 13.27 4.55
C ILE A 426 -12.11 14.36 3.76
N HIS A 427 -12.66 14.81 2.62
CA HIS A 427 -12.06 15.86 1.81
C HIS A 427 -11.97 17.21 2.55
N LEU A 428 -12.95 17.52 3.43
CA LEU A 428 -13.00 18.72 4.28
C LEU A 428 -11.89 18.78 5.34
N ARG A 429 -11.14 17.70 5.50
CA ARG A 429 -10.00 17.61 6.42
C ARG A 429 -8.71 17.38 5.64
N CYS A 430 -8.73 16.40 4.76
CA CYS A 430 -7.53 15.95 4.09
C CYS A 430 -7.02 16.93 3.02
N GLN A 431 -7.86 17.75 2.38
CA GLN A 431 -7.39 18.75 1.41
C GLN A 431 -6.65 19.90 2.10
N PRO A 432 -7.21 20.58 3.13
CA PRO A 432 -6.45 21.57 3.92
C PRO A 432 -5.13 21.02 4.45
N ASN A 433 -5.15 19.82 5.05
CA ASN A 433 -3.93 19.19 5.58
C ASN A 433 -2.90 18.87 4.48
N ALA A 434 -3.33 18.48 3.28
CA ALA A 434 -2.42 18.29 2.15
C ALA A 434 -1.74 19.61 1.75
N LEU A 435 -2.51 20.69 1.63
CA LEU A 435 -1.98 22.01 1.27
C LEU A 435 -0.99 22.54 2.31
N MET A 436 -1.31 22.39 3.60
CA MET A 436 -0.40 22.80 4.68
C MET A 436 0.91 21.99 4.65
N THR A 437 0.83 20.66 4.53
CA THR A 437 2.05 19.85 4.45
C THR A 437 2.85 20.04 3.16
N LEU A 438 2.19 20.37 2.05
CA LEU A 438 2.87 20.78 0.83
C LEU A 438 3.60 22.12 1.03
N LYS A 439 2.95 23.11 1.67
CA LYS A 439 3.59 24.40 1.95
C LYS A 439 4.82 24.24 2.85
N GLU A 440 4.76 23.38 3.88
CA GLU A 440 5.96 23.04 4.66
C GLU A 440 7.07 22.51 3.76
N TYR A 441 6.75 21.58 2.85
CA TYR A 441 7.73 21.03 1.93
C TYR A 441 8.37 22.10 1.03
N LEU A 442 7.54 22.98 0.46
CA LEU A 442 7.99 24.04 -0.44
C LEU A 442 8.90 25.08 0.24
N MET A 443 8.69 25.32 1.53
CA MET A 443 9.48 26.27 2.31
C MET A 443 10.81 25.67 2.78
N ASP A 444 10.80 24.39 3.15
CA ASP A 444 11.94 23.77 3.84
C ASP A 444 12.88 22.98 2.92
N TYR A 445 12.39 22.42 1.80
CA TYR A 445 13.14 21.41 1.02
C TYR A 445 13.11 21.59 -0.49
N ALA A 446 12.10 22.26 -1.04
CA ALA A 446 11.90 22.32 -2.49
C ALA A 446 12.98 23.15 -3.21
N SER A 447 13.33 22.73 -4.42
CA SER A 447 14.10 23.56 -5.35
C SER A 447 13.30 24.81 -5.77
N PRO A 448 13.96 25.88 -6.26
CA PRO A 448 13.25 27.09 -6.70
C PRO A 448 12.16 26.81 -7.74
N LEU A 449 12.44 25.94 -8.71
CA LEU A 449 11.48 25.56 -9.75
C LEU A 449 10.26 24.84 -9.15
N THR A 450 10.49 23.89 -8.25
CA THR A 450 9.42 23.15 -7.58
C THR A 450 8.57 24.07 -6.70
N ARG A 451 9.21 25.03 -6.03
CA ARG A 451 8.53 26.06 -5.24
C ARG A 451 7.61 26.91 -6.09
N ASP A 452 8.06 27.42 -7.24
CA ASP A 452 7.23 28.26 -8.11
C ASP A 452 5.96 27.54 -8.59
N VAL A 453 6.11 26.28 -9.01
CA VAL A 453 4.98 25.41 -9.40
C VAL A 453 4.02 25.19 -8.23
N GLY A 454 4.55 24.89 -7.04
CA GLY A 454 3.74 24.62 -5.86
C GLY A 454 3.02 25.84 -5.30
N GLU A 455 3.62 27.02 -5.31
CA GLU A 455 2.95 28.25 -4.88
C GLU A 455 1.77 28.60 -5.80
N ALA A 456 1.90 28.36 -7.11
CA ALA A 456 0.81 28.51 -8.05
C ALA A 456 -0.32 27.50 -7.78
N LEU A 457 0.03 26.24 -7.52
CA LEU A 457 -0.93 25.19 -7.14
C LEU A 457 -1.69 25.55 -5.87
N LEU A 458 -0.99 25.96 -4.81
CA LEU A 458 -1.59 26.32 -3.52
C LEU A 458 -2.63 27.43 -3.66
N ARG A 459 -2.34 28.50 -4.41
CA ARG A 459 -3.29 29.59 -4.64
C ARG A 459 -4.59 29.10 -5.29
N ARG A 460 -4.50 28.17 -6.25
CA ARG A 460 -5.67 27.59 -6.91
C ARG A 460 -6.45 26.68 -5.97
N GLU A 461 -5.78 25.71 -5.35
CA GLU A 461 -6.43 24.65 -4.57
C GLU A 461 -7.04 25.14 -3.25
N VAL A 462 -6.59 26.28 -2.72
CA VAL A 462 -7.25 26.94 -1.58
C VAL A 462 -8.64 27.43 -1.97
N GLU A 463 -8.83 27.97 -3.17
CA GLU A 463 -10.14 28.45 -3.62
C GLU A 463 -11.14 27.31 -3.88
N GLU A 464 -10.66 26.11 -4.16
CA GLU A 464 -11.47 24.90 -4.32
C GLU A 464 -12.01 24.35 -2.98
N ILE A 465 -11.59 24.90 -1.83
CA ILE A 465 -12.14 24.49 -0.52
C ILE A 465 -13.59 25.00 -0.41
N PRO A 466 -14.60 24.11 -0.21
CA PRO A 466 -16.01 24.46 -0.36
C PRO A 466 -16.59 25.37 0.76
N HIS A 467 -15.95 25.44 1.94
CA HIS A 467 -16.43 26.23 3.08
C HIS A 467 -15.53 27.42 3.35
N GLU A 468 -16.07 28.64 3.35
CA GLU A 468 -15.29 29.88 3.54
C GLU A 468 -14.50 29.87 4.85
N ARG A 469 -15.13 29.48 5.97
CA ARG A 469 -14.44 29.39 7.26
C ARG A 469 -13.23 28.45 7.22
N LEU A 470 -13.35 27.32 6.52
CA LEU A 470 -12.25 26.37 6.39
C LEU A 470 -11.15 26.93 5.47
N ARG A 471 -11.54 27.67 4.43
CA ARG A 471 -10.64 28.37 3.53
C ARG A 471 -9.83 29.44 4.28
N GLU A 472 -10.49 30.25 5.12
CA GLU A 472 -9.84 31.24 5.98
C GLU A 472 -8.85 30.61 6.97
N ILE A 473 -9.25 29.52 7.65
CA ILE A 473 -8.35 28.77 8.54
C ILE A 473 -7.13 28.27 7.76
N THR A 474 -7.34 27.71 6.57
CA THR A 474 -6.26 27.21 5.71
C THR A 474 -5.32 28.34 5.31
N ARG A 475 -5.84 29.48 4.83
CA ARG A 475 -5.03 30.66 4.50
C ARG A 475 -4.21 31.15 5.68
N LYS A 476 -4.83 31.26 6.86
CA LYS A 476 -4.14 31.65 8.10
C LYS A 476 -2.99 30.70 8.43
N ASN A 477 -3.23 29.39 8.37
CA ASN A 477 -2.20 28.39 8.65
C ASN A 477 -1.08 28.41 7.61
N LEU A 478 -1.38 28.63 6.33
CA LEU A 478 -0.37 28.80 5.28
C LEU A 478 0.54 30.01 5.55
N THR A 479 -0.03 31.15 5.98
CA THR A 479 0.76 32.32 6.41
C THR A 479 1.58 32.03 7.67
N GLY A 480 1.05 31.28 8.63
CA GLY A 480 1.81 30.81 9.78
C GLY A 480 3.03 29.97 9.37
N ILE A 481 2.88 29.11 8.36
CA ILE A 481 3.98 28.31 7.82
C ILE A 481 5.05 29.19 7.18
N GLU A 482 4.66 30.23 6.44
CA GLU A 482 5.60 31.22 5.91
C GLU A 482 6.37 31.97 7.02
N ALA A 483 5.72 32.21 8.15
CA ALA A 483 6.33 32.82 9.33
C ALA A 483 7.19 31.88 10.18
N GLY A 484 7.27 30.58 9.83
CA GLY A 484 8.12 29.59 10.50
C GLY A 484 7.38 28.58 11.39
N GLU A 485 6.06 28.71 11.56
CA GLU A 485 5.27 27.71 12.29
C GLU A 485 5.16 26.41 11.47
N ARG A 486 5.02 25.26 12.14
CA ARG A 486 4.95 23.95 11.48
C ARG A 486 3.91 23.08 12.16
N ASP A 487 3.49 22.03 11.46
CA ASP A 487 2.67 20.94 11.94
C ASP A 487 1.21 21.31 12.28
N PHE A 488 0.65 22.26 11.53
CA PHE A 488 -0.79 22.56 11.58
C PHE A 488 -1.63 21.39 11.13
N ARG A 489 -2.80 21.22 11.78
CA ARG A 489 -3.75 20.14 11.52
C ARG A 489 -5.18 20.65 11.61
N VAL A 490 -6.05 20.12 10.75
CA VAL A 490 -7.50 20.35 10.74
C VAL A 490 -8.28 19.05 10.78
#